data_AF-A0A934YST4-F1
#
_entry.id   AF-A0A934YST4-F1
#
_cell.length_a   1.000
_cell.length_b   1.000
_cell.length_c   1.000
_cell.angle_alpha   90.00
_cell.angle_beta   90.00
_cell.angle_gamma   90.00
#
_symmetry.space_group_name_H-M   'P 1'
#
loop_
_entity.id
_entity.type
_entity.pdbx_description
1 polymer ?
#
loop_
_entity_poly.entity_id
_entity_poly.type
_entity_poly.pdbx_seq_one_letter_code
_entity_poly.pdbx_strand_id
1 'polypeptide(L)'
;MSQPERQPRSKVKSAVVGVAISIAAATGVVGLLHTSVGKPLLAKAGGCPANNTPPQNVENTQKQAIRLTRGDTPAPARMALGFQLDKTTLNDVQSWAKARGVTCKATREDTTISCVDIPAEALPATFARARIDELEMSFRVGDKTLLGLSTWRWHLPEDTAARELDSVVAGLRGSLGSPMTDEGDRARLGREPYAGAIVKYNFKDYLCTISGMNLPEKGITLHESYVTGVVD
;
A
#
# COMPACT_ATOMS: atom_id res chain seq x y z
N MET A 1 -23.25 -4.79 -60.69
CA MET A 1 -21.81 -4.48 -60.63
C MET A 1 -21.66 -3.13 -59.94
N SER A 2 -21.41 -3.11 -58.63
CA SER A 2 -21.19 -1.88 -57.86
C SER A 2 -19.70 -1.77 -57.55
N GLN A 3 -19.05 -0.72 -58.06
CA GLN A 3 -17.65 -0.43 -57.76
C GLN A 3 -17.51 0.23 -56.37
N PRO A 4 -16.47 -0.09 -55.60
CA PRO A 4 -16.21 0.57 -54.32
C PRO A 4 -15.61 1.96 -54.51
N GLU A 5 -16.20 2.94 -53.84
CA GLU A 5 -15.77 4.34 -53.79
C GLU A 5 -14.39 4.44 -53.11
N ARG A 6 -13.36 4.85 -53.87
CA ARG A 6 -12.01 5.06 -53.33
C ARG A 6 -11.98 6.38 -52.54
N GLN A 7 -11.93 6.28 -51.22
CA GLN A 7 -11.67 7.44 -50.37
C GLN A 7 -10.29 8.08 -50.69
N PRO A 8 -10.22 9.43 -50.80
CA PRO A 8 -9.00 10.13 -51.20
C PRO A 8 -7.92 10.03 -50.12
N ARG A 9 -6.79 9.41 -50.50
CA ARG A 9 -5.55 9.20 -49.70
C ARG A 9 -5.00 10.44 -48.98
N SER A 10 -5.37 11.66 -49.39
CA SER A 10 -4.91 12.91 -48.77
C SER A 10 -5.55 13.17 -47.40
N LYS A 11 -6.84 12.85 -47.22
CA LYS A 11 -7.55 13.06 -45.94
C LYS A 11 -7.05 12.12 -44.84
N VAL A 12 -6.63 10.91 -45.21
CA VAL A 12 -6.06 9.92 -44.29
C VAL A 12 -4.69 10.37 -43.77
N LYS A 13 -3.84 10.96 -44.62
CA LYS A 13 -2.51 11.45 -44.21
C LYS A 13 -2.60 12.63 -43.23
N SER A 14 -3.50 13.59 -43.47
CA SER A 14 -3.67 14.74 -42.56
C SER A 14 -4.26 14.35 -41.21
N ALA A 15 -5.18 13.38 -41.16
CA ALA A 15 -5.74 12.86 -39.91
C ALA A 15 -4.68 12.09 -39.09
N VAL A 16 -3.85 11.27 -39.74
CA VAL A 16 -2.78 10.52 -39.06
C VAL A 16 -1.70 11.44 -38.49
N VAL A 17 -1.31 12.50 -39.22
CA VAL A 17 -0.35 13.50 -38.73
C VAL A 17 -0.91 14.29 -37.55
N GLY A 18 -2.19 14.69 -37.61
CA GLY A 18 -2.86 15.38 -36.50
C GLY A 18 -2.89 14.54 -35.22
N VAL A 19 -3.26 13.26 -35.32
CA VAL A 19 -3.29 12.34 -34.18
C VAL A 19 -1.89 12.09 -33.61
N ALA A 20 -0.88 11.92 -34.46
CA ALA A 20 0.50 11.70 -34.02
C ALA A 20 1.07 12.90 -33.26
N ILE A 21 0.78 14.14 -33.70
CA ILE A 21 1.20 15.36 -33.02
C ILE A 21 0.50 15.51 -31.66
N SER A 22 -0.80 15.23 -31.58
CA SER A 22 -1.54 15.29 -30.32
C SER A 22 -1.03 14.27 -29.30
N ILE A 23 -0.72 13.04 -29.73
CA ILE A 23 -0.12 12.02 -28.86
C ILE A 23 1.27 12.45 -28.41
N ALA A 24 2.13 12.91 -29.31
CA ALA A 24 3.48 13.36 -28.95
C ALA A 24 3.46 14.56 -27.97
N ALA A 25 2.53 15.50 -28.17
CA ALA A 25 2.34 16.63 -27.27
C ALA A 25 1.85 16.18 -25.88
N ALA A 26 0.87 15.26 -25.82
CA ALA A 26 0.39 14.70 -24.56
C ALA A 26 1.50 13.94 -23.81
N THR A 27 2.25 13.08 -24.50
CA THR A 27 3.38 12.35 -23.91
C THR A 27 4.50 13.29 -23.46
N GLY A 28 4.75 14.37 -24.21
CA GLY A 28 5.70 15.43 -23.85
C GLY A 28 5.29 16.19 -22.59
N VAL A 29 4.01 16.53 -22.45
CA VAL A 29 3.47 17.17 -21.24
C VAL A 29 3.56 16.25 -20.04
N VAL A 30 3.14 14.98 -20.16
CA VAL A 30 3.26 13.98 -19.09
C VAL A 30 4.72 13.77 -18.71
N GLY A 31 5.62 13.63 -19.70
CA GLY A 31 7.06 13.51 -19.47
C GLY A 31 7.63 14.70 -18.72
N LEU A 32 7.26 15.93 -19.09
CA LEU A 32 7.70 17.17 -18.43
C LEU A 32 7.22 17.21 -16.97
N LEU A 33 5.99 16.80 -16.71
CA LEU A 33 5.40 16.74 -15.38
C LEU A 33 6.15 15.78 -14.42
N HIS A 34 6.82 14.75 -14.95
CA HIS A 34 7.65 13.83 -14.16
C HIS A 34 9.09 14.32 -13.91
N THR A 35 9.52 15.42 -14.53
CA THR A 35 10.86 16.00 -14.31
C THR A 35 10.96 16.72 -12.96
N SER A 36 12.18 17.01 -12.52
CA SER A 36 12.47 17.82 -11.32
C SER A 36 11.83 19.22 -11.38
N VAL A 37 11.61 19.77 -12.58
CA VAL A 37 10.96 21.08 -12.79
C VAL A 37 9.43 20.97 -12.82
N GLY A 38 8.89 19.85 -13.32
CA GLY A 38 7.44 19.61 -13.41
C GLY A 38 6.78 19.26 -12.09
N LYS A 39 7.46 18.50 -11.22
CA LYS A 39 6.97 18.11 -9.89
C LYS A 39 6.50 19.28 -9.01
N PRO A 40 7.26 20.39 -8.84
CA PRO A 40 6.81 21.53 -8.04
C PRO A 40 5.64 22.30 -8.68
N LEU A 41 5.51 22.29 -10.01
CA LEU A 41 4.36 22.88 -10.71
C LEU A 41 3.08 22.06 -10.48
N LEU A 42 3.17 20.73 -10.51
CA LEU A 42 2.09 19.82 -10.13
C LEU A 42 1.66 20.00 -8.66
N ALA A 43 2.64 20.10 -7.75
CA ALA A 43 2.36 20.34 -6.35
C ALA A 43 1.59 21.66 -6.13
N LYS A 44 1.91 22.72 -6.88
CA LYS A 44 1.20 24.01 -6.86
C LYS A 44 -0.16 23.98 -7.55
N ALA A 45 -0.34 23.15 -8.58
CA ALA A 45 -1.57 23.05 -9.34
C ALA A 45 -2.68 22.26 -8.61
N GLY A 46 -2.36 21.55 -7.52
CA GLY A 46 -3.40 20.89 -6.73
C GLY A 46 -2.96 19.93 -5.62
N GLY A 47 -1.67 19.85 -5.28
CA GLY A 47 -1.17 18.87 -4.30
C GLY A 47 -1.59 17.43 -4.62
N CYS A 48 -1.44 16.51 -3.66
CA CYS A 48 -2.17 15.24 -3.74
C CYS A 48 -3.64 15.55 -3.41
N PRO A 49 -4.61 15.39 -4.34
CA PRO A 49 -6.00 15.77 -4.10
C PRO A 49 -6.64 15.01 -2.91
N ALA A 50 -6.00 13.91 -2.48
CA ALA A 50 -6.36 13.15 -1.30
C ALA A 50 -6.31 13.93 0.02
N ASN A 51 -5.56 15.03 0.13
CA ASN A 51 -5.43 15.77 1.39
C ASN A 51 -6.70 16.52 1.80
N ASN A 52 -7.53 16.93 0.84
CA ASN A 52 -8.78 17.66 1.08
C ASN A 52 -10.02 16.78 0.84
N THR A 53 -9.82 15.48 0.62
CA THR A 53 -10.92 14.56 0.36
C THR A 53 -11.60 14.18 1.69
N PRO A 54 -12.93 14.31 1.80
CA PRO A 54 -13.66 13.88 3.00
C PRO A 54 -13.38 12.42 3.37
N PRO A 55 -13.26 12.08 4.66
CA PRO A 55 -12.95 10.71 5.10
C PRO A 55 -13.86 9.63 4.49
N GLN A 56 -15.15 9.94 4.30
CA GLN A 56 -16.13 9.03 3.70
C GLN A 56 -15.79 8.68 2.25
N ASN A 57 -15.26 9.65 1.48
CA ASN A 57 -14.88 9.42 0.09
C ASN A 57 -13.60 8.58 -0.02
N VAL A 58 -12.66 8.75 0.94
CA VAL A 58 -11.48 7.89 1.06
C VAL A 58 -11.90 6.45 1.35
N GLU A 59 -12.77 6.26 2.35
CA GLU A 59 -13.29 4.93 2.71
C GLU A 59 -14.00 4.26 1.52
N ASN A 60 -14.88 5.00 0.81
CA ASN A 60 -15.60 4.46 -0.35
C ASN A 60 -14.66 4.05 -1.49
N THR A 61 -13.64 4.86 -1.78
CA THR A 61 -12.62 4.53 -2.79
C THR A 61 -11.84 3.28 -2.40
N GLN A 62 -11.49 3.17 -1.11
CA GLN A 62 -10.82 1.99 -0.59
C GLN A 62 -11.70 0.74 -0.70
N LYS A 63 -12.99 0.81 -0.33
CA LYS A 63 -13.96 -0.29 -0.51
C LYS A 63 -14.04 -0.75 -1.97
N GLN A 64 -14.01 0.18 -2.93
CA GLN A 64 -13.99 -0.16 -4.35
C GLN A 64 -12.69 -0.87 -4.76
N ALA A 65 -11.54 -0.36 -4.35
CA ALA A 65 -10.24 -0.99 -4.63
C ALA A 65 -10.16 -2.42 -4.07
N ILE A 66 -10.64 -2.62 -2.84
CA ILE A 66 -10.69 -3.93 -2.18
C ILE A 66 -11.58 -4.92 -2.95
N ARG A 67 -12.76 -4.47 -3.42
CA ARG A 67 -13.67 -5.33 -4.20
C ARG A 67 -13.03 -5.86 -5.48
N LEU A 68 -12.09 -5.12 -6.07
CA LEU A 68 -11.39 -5.49 -7.30
C LEU A 68 -10.22 -6.45 -7.08
N THR A 69 -9.68 -6.54 -5.87
CA THR A 69 -8.44 -7.29 -5.59
C THR A 69 -8.64 -8.47 -4.63
N ARG A 70 -9.76 -8.54 -3.91
CA ARG A 70 -10.08 -9.64 -2.99
C ARG A 70 -10.27 -10.96 -3.73
N GLY A 71 -9.92 -12.05 -3.05
CA GLY A 71 -10.27 -13.40 -3.49
C GLY A 71 -11.70 -13.81 -3.09
N ASP A 72 -12.01 -15.09 -3.28
CA ASP A 72 -13.37 -15.63 -3.04
C ASP A 72 -13.51 -16.38 -1.70
N THR A 73 -12.40 -16.79 -1.10
CA THR A 73 -12.39 -17.57 0.14
C THR A 73 -12.27 -16.67 1.37
N PRO A 74 -12.99 -16.95 2.47
CA PRO A 74 -12.82 -16.21 3.72
C PRO A 74 -11.45 -16.51 4.36
N ALA A 75 -10.89 -15.52 5.05
CA ALA A 75 -9.65 -15.68 5.79
C ALA A 75 -9.86 -16.52 7.05
N PRO A 76 -8.92 -17.42 7.39
CA PRO A 76 -8.97 -18.18 8.65
C PRO A 76 -8.96 -17.27 9.89
N ALA A 77 -8.23 -16.16 9.82
CA ALA A 77 -8.16 -15.13 10.85
C ALA A 77 -7.95 -13.75 10.21
N ARG A 78 -8.42 -12.71 10.89
CA ARG A 78 -8.32 -11.29 10.44
C ARG A 78 -7.48 -10.46 11.42
N MET A 79 -6.35 -11.02 11.81
CA MET A 79 -5.42 -10.40 12.76
C MET A 79 -4.32 -9.63 12.02
N ALA A 80 -3.88 -8.52 12.58
CA ALA A 80 -2.75 -7.73 12.11
C ALA A 80 -1.99 -7.21 13.34
N LEU A 81 -0.76 -7.69 13.55
CA LEU A 81 0.09 -7.30 14.69
C LEU A 81 -0.58 -7.38 16.08
N GLY A 82 -1.48 -8.34 16.28
CA GLY A 82 -2.24 -8.50 17.53
C GLY A 82 -3.54 -7.69 17.61
N PHE A 83 -3.85 -6.88 16.59
CA PHE A 83 -5.14 -6.21 16.43
C PHE A 83 -6.07 -7.05 15.55
N GLN A 84 -7.38 -6.98 15.80
CA GLN A 84 -8.38 -7.64 14.97
C GLN A 84 -9.06 -6.60 14.07
N LEU A 85 -8.94 -6.78 12.75
CA LEU A 85 -9.64 -5.93 11.79
C LEU A 85 -11.17 -6.07 11.97
N ASP A 86 -11.88 -4.96 11.78
CA ASP A 86 -13.32 -4.76 12.04
C ASP A 86 -13.80 -4.93 13.48
N LYS A 87 -12.88 -5.10 14.45
CA LYS A 87 -13.26 -5.17 15.88
C LYS A 87 -12.48 -4.22 16.75
N THR A 88 -11.17 -4.11 16.55
CA THR A 88 -10.34 -3.18 17.29
C THR A 88 -10.85 -1.76 17.08
N THR A 89 -11.12 -1.05 18.17
CA THR A 89 -11.58 0.34 18.14
C THR A 89 -10.39 1.30 18.30
N LEU A 90 -10.62 2.57 17.99
CA LEU A 90 -9.64 3.62 18.28
C LEU A 90 -9.23 3.64 19.77
N ASN A 91 -10.18 3.46 20.68
CA ASN A 91 -9.92 3.43 22.12
C ASN A 91 -9.03 2.25 22.52
N ASP A 92 -9.17 1.10 21.88
CA ASP A 92 -8.31 -0.06 22.12
C ASP A 92 -6.87 0.25 21.74
N VAL A 93 -6.66 0.91 20.60
CA VAL A 93 -5.33 1.30 20.12
C VAL A 93 -4.70 2.35 21.03
N GLN A 94 -5.45 3.37 21.43
CA GLN A 94 -4.95 4.38 22.37
C GLN A 94 -4.59 3.76 23.73
N SER A 95 -5.40 2.81 24.21
CA SER A 95 -5.13 2.07 25.45
C SER A 95 -3.88 1.21 25.33
N TRP A 96 -3.72 0.49 24.22
CA TRP A 96 -2.51 -0.27 23.90
C TRP A 96 -1.28 0.62 23.86
N ALA A 97 -1.34 1.75 23.13
CA ALA A 97 -0.23 2.67 22.98
C ALA A 97 0.23 3.21 24.34
N LYS A 98 -0.73 3.65 25.16
CA LYS A 98 -0.46 4.10 26.54
C LYS A 98 0.17 3.00 27.39
N ALA A 99 -0.35 1.78 27.34
CA ALA A 99 0.17 0.65 28.12
C ALA A 99 1.59 0.23 27.70
N ARG A 100 1.97 0.48 26.44
CA ARG A 100 3.27 0.13 25.88
C ARG A 100 4.24 1.32 25.78
N GLY A 101 3.83 2.51 26.21
CA GLY A 101 4.65 3.72 26.08
C GLY A 101 4.90 4.15 24.62
N VAL A 102 4.02 3.75 23.69
CA VAL A 102 4.14 4.08 22.26
C VAL A 102 3.50 5.45 22.00
N THR A 103 4.21 6.29 21.24
CA THR A 103 3.71 7.61 20.86
C THR A 103 2.86 7.49 19.60
N CYS A 104 1.59 7.91 19.70
CA CYS A 104 0.65 7.90 18.58
C CYS A 104 -0.08 9.24 18.45
N LYS A 105 -0.42 9.63 17.22
CA LYS A 105 -1.16 10.84 16.89
C LYS A 105 -2.36 10.51 16.01
N ALA A 106 -3.55 10.88 16.47
CA ALA A 106 -4.77 10.80 15.67
C ALA A 106 -4.87 12.01 14.72
N THR A 107 -5.40 11.78 13.52
CA THR A 107 -5.64 12.79 12.48
C THR A 107 -6.94 12.49 11.73
N ARG A 108 -7.36 13.42 10.86
CA ARG A 108 -8.54 13.27 9.98
C ARG A 108 -9.81 12.88 10.75
N GLU A 109 -10.21 13.67 11.74
CA GLU A 109 -11.41 13.41 12.56
C GLU A 109 -11.39 12.01 13.19
N ASP A 110 -10.21 11.63 13.71
CA ASP A 110 -9.96 10.35 14.37
C ASP A 110 -10.26 9.12 13.48
N THR A 111 -10.09 9.26 12.18
CA THR A 111 -10.18 8.15 11.20
C THR A 111 -8.80 7.59 10.82
N THR A 112 -7.73 8.22 11.29
CA THR A 112 -6.36 7.73 11.12
C THR A 112 -5.55 7.97 12.38
N ILE A 113 -4.76 6.98 12.79
CA ILE A 113 -3.74 7.12 13.83
C ILE A 113 -2.39 6.73 13.24
N SER A 114 -1.35 7.53 13.50
CA SER A 114 0.03 7.18 13.17
C SER A 114 0.83 7.09 14.46
N CYS A 115 1.50 5.97 14.65
CA CYS A 115 2.40 5.70 15.75
C CYS A 115 3.82 5.63 15.20
N VAL A 116 4.80 6.08 15.98
CA VAL A 116 6.21 6.10 15.57
C VAL A 116 7.09 5.42 16.60
N ASP A 117 8.22 4.90 16.13
CA ASP A 117 9.26 4.27 16.96
C ASP A 117 8.70 3.19 17.89
N ILE A 118 7.95 2.25 17.32
CA ILE A 118 7.30 1.17 18.05
C ILE A 118 8.34 0.09 18.33
N PRO A 119 8.68 -0.16 19.61
CA PRO A 119 9.68 -1.15 19.95
C PRO A 119 9.13 -2.56 19.73
N ALA A 120 9.99 -3.53 19.40
CA ALA A 120 9.55 -4.88 19.03
C ALA A 120 8.75 -5.57 20.15
N GLU A 121 9.11 -5.31 21.41
CA GLU A 121 8.44 -5.84 22.60
C GLU A 121 7.02 -5.27 22.83
N ALA A 122 6.65 -4.18 22.15
CA ALA A 122 5.27 -3.67 22.18
C ALA A 122 4.31 -4.55 21.35
N LEU A 123 4.85 -5.42 20.49
CA LEU A 123 4.12 -6.27 19.57
C LEU A 123 4.21 -7.75 20.00
N PRO A 124 3.29 -8.62 19.56
CA PRO A 124 3.43 -10.05 19.83
C PRO A 124 4.67 -10.61 19.14
N ALA A 125 5.44 -11.44 19.85
CA ALA A 125 6.74 -11.97 19.40
C ALA A 125 6.69 -12.73 18.05
N THR A 126 5.51 -13.21 17.66
CA THR A 126 5.27 -13.88 16.38
C THR A 126 5.38 -12.94 15.16
N PHE A 127 5.21 -11.63 15.36
CA PHE A 127 5.02 -10.68 14.25
C PHE A 127 6.17 -9.70 14.02
N ALA A 128 7.02 -9.44 15.00
CA ALA A 128 8.12 -8.50 14.83
C ALA A 128 9.31 -8.86 15.71
N ARG A 129 10.51 -8.77 15.14
CA ARG A 129 11.78 -8.85 15.90
C ARG A 129 12.55 -7.55 15.82
N ALA A 130 12.28 -6.73 14.80
CA ALA A 130 12.82 -5.38 14.67
C ALA A 130 11.78 -4.33 15.09
N ARG A 131 12.28 -3.16 15.50
CA ARG A 131 11.44 -1.97 15.73
C ARG A 131 10.68 -1.61 14.47
N ILE A 132 9.47 -1.09 14.63
CA ILE A 132 8.69 -0.50 13.53
C ILE A 132 8.88 1.02 13.60
N ASP A 133 9.37 1.61 12.52
CA ASP A 133 9.57 3.06 12.46
C ASP A 133 8.24 3.81 12.44
N GLU A 134 7.26 3.29 11.70
CA GLU A 134 5.94 3.86 11.57
C GLU A 134 4.86 2.79 11.49
N LEU A 135 3.78 2.98 12.23
CA LEU A 135 2.55 2.19 12.21
C LEU A 135 1.39 3.14 11.95
N GLU A 136 0.76 3.03 10.79
CA GLU A 136 -0.46 3.76 10.45
C GLU A 136 -1.67 2.83 10.56
N MET A 137 -2.74 3.29 11.19
CA MET A 137 -4.01 2.56 11.25
C MET A 137 -5.16 3.46 10.82
N SER A 138 -6.04 2.93 9.99
CA SER A 138 -7.24 3.61 9.51
C SER A 138 -8.50 3.00 10.12
N PHE A 139 -9.46 3.85 10.46
CA PHE A 139 -10.70 3.45 11.11
C PHE A 139 -11.89 3.85 10.25
N ARG A 140 -12.92 3.00 10.25
CA ARG A 140 -14.20 3.28 9.60
C ARG A 140 -14.81 4.55 10.17
N VAL A 141 -15.38 5.38 9.30
CA VAL A 141 -15.94 6.67 9.70
C VAL A 141 -17.10 6.49 10.70
N GLY A 142 -17.99 5.54 10.44
CA GLY A 142 -19.24 5.37 11.19
C GLY A 142 -19.06 4.87 12.63
N ASP A 143 -18.33 3.76 12.80
CA ASP A 143 -18.21 3.07 14.10
C ASP A 143 -16.80 3.11 14.71
N LYS A 144 -15.84 3.76 14.03
CA LYS A 144 -14.44 3.89 14.46
C LYS A 144 -13.76 2.53 14.75
N THR A 145 -14.17 1.48 14.04
CA THR A 145 -13.49 0.18 14.04
C THR A 145 -12.35 0.14 13.02
N LEU A 146 -11.32 -0.66 13.31
CA LEU A 146 -10.08 -0.76 12.54
C LEU A 146 -10.36 -1.36 11.16
N LEU A 147 -10.13 -0.57 10.12
CA LEU A 147 -10.34 -0.95 8.72
C LEU A 147 -9.04 -1.42 8.07
N GLY A 148 -7.93 -0.77 8.39
CA GLY A 148 -6.63 -1.14 7.86
C GLY A 148 -5.47 -0.72 8.75
N LEU A 149 -4.34 -1.36 8.52
CA LEU A 149 -3.09 -1.14 9.23
C LEU A 149 -1.93 -1.30 8.26
N SER A 150 -1.00 -0.37 8.28
CA SER A 150 0.25 -0.46 7.53
C SER A 150 1.45 -0.15 8.42
N THR A 151 2.57 -0.82 8.17
CA THR A 151 3.80 -0.61 8.93
C THR A 151 4.97 -0.39 8.02
N TRP A 152 5.91 0.44 8.44
CA TRP A 152 7.17 0.63 7.76
C TRP A 152 8.34 0.41 8.70
N ARG A 153 9.33 -0.32 8.16
CA ARG A 153 10.68 -0.38 8.71
C ARG A 153 11.61 0.21 7.67
N TRP A 154 12.34 1.24 8.05
CA TRP A 154 13.28 1.95 7.19
C TRP A 154 14.71 1.62 7.58
N HIS A 155 15.62 1.66 6.61
CA HIS A 155 17.06 1.51 6.85
C HIS A 155 17.44 0.26 7.64
N LEU A 156 16.76 -0.87 7.37
CA LEU A 156 17.13 -2.13 8.03
C LEU A 156 18.56 -2.52 7.66
N PRO A 157 19.34 -3.08 8.61
CA PRO A 157 20.64 -3.67 8.29
C PRO A 157 20.50 -4.80 7.28
N GLU A 158 21.50 -4.94 6.40
CA GLU A 158 21.53 -5.93 5.31
C GLU A 158 21.21 -7.35 5.78
N ASP A 159 21.85 -7.77 6.86
CA ASP A 159 21.66 -9.11 7.42
C ASP A 159 20.28 -9.29 8.07
N THR A 160 19.65 -8.21 8.52
CA THR A 160 18.39 -8.27 9.29
C THR A 160 17.17 -8.31 8.39
N ALA A 161 17.20 -7.64 7.25
CA ALA A 161 15.99 -7.44 6.43
C ALA A 161 15.40 -8.74 5.89
N ALA A 162 16.23 -9.63 5.33
CA ALA A 162 15.78 -10.93 4.85
C ALA A 162 15.18 -11.78 5.98
N ARG A 163 15.84 -11.82 7.14
CA ARG A 163 15.38 -12.57 8.31
C ARG A 163 14.07 -12.04 8.88
N GLU A 164 13.91 -10.71 8.92
CA GLU A 164 12.69 -10.08 9.41
C GLU A 164 11.52 -10.39 8.47
N LEU A 165 11.74 -10.24 7.16
CA LEU A 165 10.73 -10.57 6.16
C LEU A 165 10.34 -12.06 6.20
N ASP A 166 11.32 -12.96 6.30
CA ASP A 166 11.06 -14.40 6.45
C ASP A 166 10.28 -14.70 7.74
N SER A 167 10.59 -14.02 8.85
CA SER A 167 9.88 -14.19 10.13
C SER A 167 8.42 -13.77 10.02
N VAL A 168 8.14 -12.61 9.41
CA VAL A 168 6.77 -12.13 9.19
C VAL A 168 6.01 -13.11 8.29
N VAL A 169 6.61 -13.52 7.17
CA VAL A 169 5.98 -14.46 6.22
C VAL A 169 5.70 -15.82 6.88
N ALA A 170 6.61 -16.32 7.71
CA ALA A 170 6.41 -17.57 8.45
C ALA A 170 5.27 -17.46 9.46
N GLY A 171 5.19 -16.36 10.22
CA GLY A 171 4.10 -16.10 11.16
C GLY A 171 2.73 -16.03 10.48
N LEU A 172 2.66 -15.33 9.33
CA LEU A 172 1.45 -15.27 8.51
C LEU A 172 1.09 -16.63 7.93
N ARG A 173 2.06 -17.40 7.44
CA ARG A 173 1.80 -18.75 6.92
C ARG A 173 1.22 -19.67 7.97
N GLY A 174 1.68 -19.56 9.22
CA GLY A 174 1.12 -20.31 10.35
C GLY A 174 -0.33 -19.95 10.67
N SER A 175 -0.75 -18.71 10.38
CA SER A 175 -2.08 -18.19 10.72
C SER A 175 -3.08 -18.23 9.55
N LEU A 176 -2.59 -18.10 8.32
CA LEU A 176 -3.40 -17.91 7.10
C LEU A 176 -3.23 -19.04 6.07
N GLY A 177 -2.22 -19.90 6.23
CA GLY A 177 -1.86 -20.90 5.23
C GLY A 177 -0.93 -20.36 4.14
N SER A 178 -0.92 -20.98 2.96
CA SER A 178 -0.05 -20.54 1.86
C SER A 178 -0.50 -19.22 1.24
N PRO A 179 0.43 -18.31 0.87
CA PRO A 179 0.08 -17.08 0.18
C PRO A 179 -0.39 -17.35 -1.26
N MET A 180 -1.15 -16.40 -1.81
CA MET A 180 -1.56 -16.40 -3.22
C MET A 180 -0.41 -15.95 -4.13
N THR A 181 0.42 -15.03 -3.65
CA THR A 181 1.61 -14.53 -4.33
C THR A 181 2.79 -14.63 -3.40
N ASP A 182 3.90 -15.18 -3.87
CA ASP A 182 5.20 -15.20 -3.21
C ASP A 182 6.26 -14.99 -4.29
N GLU A 183 6.64 -13.73 -4.52
CA GLU A 183 7.48 -13.30 -5.63
C GLU A 183 8.75 -12.61 -5.14
N GLY A 184 9.80 -12.70 -5.95
CA GLY A 184 11.12 -12.15 -5.63
C GLY A 184 11.95 -13.06 -4.74
N ASP A 185 13.20 -12.68 -4.54
CA ASP A 185 14.15 -13.44 -3.73
C ASP A 185 14.51 -12.66 -2.47
N ARG A 186 13.93 -13.11 -1.35
CA ARG A 186 14.15 -12.50 -0.03
C ARG A 186 15.62 -12.58 0.40
N ALA A 187 16.39 -13.57 -0.05
CA ALA A 187 17.80 -13.70 0.31
C ALA A 187 18.66 -12.57 -0.29
N ARG A 188 18.17 -11.90 -1.34
CA ARG A 188 18.86 -10.78 -2.02
C ARG A 188 18.53 -9.41 -1.43
N LEU A 189 17.53 -9.31 -0.55
CA LEU A 189 16.93 -8.04 -0.07
C LEU A 189 17.88 -7.09 0.67
N GLY A 190 19.06 -7.55 1.06
CA GLY A 190 20.13 -6.70 1.61
C GLY A 190 21.47 -6.85 0.92
N ARG A 191 21.55 -7.63 -0.16
CA ARG A 191 22.82 -7.94 -0.84
C ARG A 191 22.91 -7.28 -2.20
N GLU A 192 21.77 -7.06 -2.84
CA GLU A 192 21.74 -6.59 -4.21
C GLU A 192 20.89 -5.32 -4.37
N PRO A 193 21.40 -4.30 -5.07
CA PRO A 193 20.64 -3.11 -5.43
C PRO A 193 19.31 -3.47 -6.09
N TYR A 194 18.23 -2.82 -5.66
CA TYR A 194 16.88 -3.00 -6.20
C TYR A 194 16.28 -4.40 -6.04
N ALA A 195 16.91 -5.28 -5.26
CA ALA A 195 16.29 -6.55 -4.88
C ALA A 195 14.98 -6.28 -4.13
N GLY A 196 13.93 -6.97 -4.53
CA GLY A 196 12.61 -6.85 -3.93
C GLY A 196 11.96 -8.21 -3.77
N ALA A 197 11.07 -8.30 -2.80
CA ALA A 197 10.22 -9.45 -2.58
C ALA A 197 8.84 -9.00 -2.13
N ILE A 198 7.81 -9.72 -2.56
CA ILE A 198 6.42 -9.42 -2.23
C ILE A 198 5.65 -10.70 -1.96
N VAL A 199 4.88 -10.70 -0.87
CA VAL A 199 3.99 -11.79 -0.48
C VAL A 199 2.59 -11.22 -0.31
N LYS A 200 1.60 -11.86 -0.93
CA LYS A 200 0.20 -11.42 -0.88
C LYS A 200 -0.74 -12.54 -0.45
N TYR A 201 -1.66 -12.18 0.42
CA TYR A 201 -2.85 -12.96 0.78
C TYR A 201 -4.08 -12.15 0.39
N ASN A 202 -4.87 -12.65 -0.55
CA ASN A 202 -6.10 -11.99 -1.00
C ASN A 202 -7.27 -12.91 -0.68
N PHE A 203 -7.80 -12.78 0.53
CA PHE A 203 -9.06 -13.41 0.92
C PHE A 203 -10.23 -12.47 0.62
N LYS A 204 -11.45 -13.00 0.69
CA LYS A 204 -12.70 -12.25 0.48
C LYS A 204 -12.89 -11.13 1.49
N ASP A 205 -12.46 -11.34 2.73
CA ASP A 205 -12.68 -10.46 3.88
C ASP A 205 -11.38 -10.00 4.54
N TYR A 206 -10.22 -10.23 3.91
CA TYR A 206 -8.92 -9.83 4.42
C TYR A 206 -7.86 -9.80 3.31
N LEU A 207 -7.16 -8.68 3.17
CA LEU A 207 -6.06 -8.51 2.25
C LEU A 207 -4.81 -8.20 3.06
N CYS A 208 -3.73 -8.91 2.77
CA CYS A 208 -2.43 -8.69 3.37
C CYS A 208 -1.37 -8.64 2.28
N THR A 209 -0.53 -7.61 2.29
CA THR A 209 0.64 -7.48 1.43
C THR A 209 1.85 -7.19 2.28
N ILE A 210 2.85 -8.06 2.18
CA ILE A 210 4.17 -7.87 2.78
C ILE A 210 5.15 -7.64 1.65
N SER A 211 5.93 -6.58 1.72
CA SER A 211 6.92 -6.25 0.71
C SER A 211 8.22 -5.80 1.34
N GLY A 212 9.32 -6.19 0.72
CA GLY A 212 10.64 -5.66 1.02
C GLY A 212 11.30 -5.11 -0.23
N MET A 213 12.15 -4.09 -0.07
CA MET A 213 12.89 -3.50 -1.17
C MET A 213 14.25 -2.96 -0.71
N ASN A 214 15.31 -3.27 -1.47
CA ASN A 214 16.62 -2.66 -1.31
C ASN A 214 16.76 -1.43 -2.22
N LEU A 215 16.74 -0.23 -1.65
CA LEU A 215 16.91 1.01 -2.40
C LEU A 215 18.30 1.59 -2.09
N PRO A 216 19.23 1.69 -3.06
CA PRO A 216 20.61 2.11 -2.78
C PRO A 216 20.75 3.42 -2.00
N GLU A 217 19.89 4.41 -2.28
CA GLU A 217 19.93 5.71 -1.59
C GLU A 217 19.02 5.81 -0.35
N LYS A 218 18.09 4.86 -0.18
CA LYS A 218 17.07 4.87 0.89
C LYS A 218 17.23 3.73 1.88
N GLY A 219 18.21 2.85 1.67
CA GLY A 219 18.40 1.64 2.44
C GLY A 219 17.32 0.59 2.17
N ILE A 220 17.30 -0.44 3.00
CA ILE A 220 16.36 -1.55 2.88
C ILE A 220 15.10 -1.22 3.65
N THR A 221 13.95 -1.41 3.00
CA THR A 221 12.64 -1.09 3.54
C THR A 221 11.79 -2.35 3.61
N LEU A 222 11.05 -2.51 4.70
CA LEU A 222 9.97 -3.48 4.79
C LEU A 222 8.66 -2.75 5.03
N HIS A 223 7.64 -3.16 4.30
CA HIS A 223 6.30 -2.64 4.41
C HIS A 223 5.33 -3.80 4.55
N GLU A 224 4.45 -3.71 5.54
CA GLU A 224 3.34 -4.62 5.76
C GLU A 224 2.05 -3.82 5.63
N SER A 225 1.06 -4.34 4.94
CA SER A 225 -0.27 -3.72 4.84
C SER A 225 -1.34 -4.77 5.00
N TYR A 226 -2.32 -4.45 5.85
CA TYR A 226 -3.41 -5.31 6.26
C TYR A 226 -4.71 -4.52 6.13
N VAL A 227 -5.68 -5.05 5.41
CA VAL A 227 -6.93 -4.34 5.12
C VAL A 227 -8.10 -5.31 5.22
N THR A 228 -9.20 -4.88 5.84
CA THR A 228 -10.43 -5.67 5.84
C THR A 228 -11.03 -5.75 4.44
N GLY A 229 -11.51 -6.93 4.08
CA GLY A 229 -12.34 -7.16 2.89
C GLY A 229 -13.85 -6.95 3.14
N VAL A 230 -14.23 -6.63 4.38
CA VAL A 230 -15.63 -6.33 4.76
C VAL A 230 -15.94 -4.91 4.29
N VAL A 231 -16.82 -4.83 3.29
CA VAL A 231 -17.13 -3.60 2.53
C VAL A 231 -18.60 -3.21 2.65
N ASP A 232 -19.23 -3.61 3.76
CA ASP A 232 -20.64 -3.36 4.06
C ASP A 232 -20.89 -1.90 4.48
#